data_AF-A0A6C0IET2-F1
#
_entry.id   AF-A0A6C0IET2-F1
#
_cell.length_a   1.000
_cell.length_b   1.000
_cell.length_c   1.000
_cell.angle_alpha   90.00
_cell.angle_beta   90.00
_cell.angle_gamma   90.00
#
_symmetry.space_group_name_H-M   'P 1'
#
loop_
_entity.id
_entity.type
_entity.pdbx_description
1 polymer ?
#
loop_
_entity_poly.entity_id
_entity_poly.type
_entity_poly.pdbx_seq_one_letter_code
_entity_poly.pdbx_strand_id
1 'polypeptide(L)'
;MIVNDSEKLQKVAFKFSCLKCDYYTCRKSSFEKHLTTDKHKMVVNGSEKLQKVAQYICNCGKSYKFDSGYYRHKKQCQEINNDLLSEKELIMTLVKQNSEMLEVIKNGTHNTTNSHNNNKTFNLNFFLNETCKDAMNITDFVDSIKLQLSDLEKVGDVGYIEGISDIITTNLKALDITQRPIHCTDKKREVLYVKDEDKWEKEDEEKKRVRKAIKNVADKNSRLLLKFREVHPDCNKSNSKYSDQYNKIIVEAFGGQGNNVMDKEDKIIKNISKNVIINRD
;
A
#
# COMPACT_ATOMS: atom_id res chain seq x y z
N MET A 1 -79.58 27.67 23.01
CA MET A 1 -80.06 27.77 24.41
C MET A 1 -80.14 26.34 24.94
N ILE A 2 -79.11 25.87 25.66
CA ILE A 2 -78.99 25.87 27.14
C ILE A 2 -80.10 24.95 27.73
N VAL A 3 -79.87 23.86 28.47
CA VAL A 3 -78.78 23.42 29.38
C VAL A 3 -78.76 21.87 29.49
N ASN A 4 -77.59 21.31 29.86
CA ASN A 4 -77.29 20.30 30.89
C ASN A 4 -78.23 19.10 31.15
N ASP A 5 -77.65 17.89 31.32
CA ASP A 5 -77.19 17.53 32.67
C ASP A 5 -76.16 16.40 32.74
N SER A 6 -75.30 16.57 33.73
CA SER A 6 -74.15 15.77 34.11
C SER A 6 -74.53 14.50 34.85
N GLU A 7 -73.89 13.38 34.51
CA GLU A 7 -73.68 12.29 35.47
C GLU A 7 -72.22 12.23 35.91
N LYS A 8 -72.02 12.67 37.16
CA LYS A 8 -70.82 12.43 37.97
C LYS A 8 -70.61 10.92 38.13
N LEU A 9 -69.46 10.42 37.69
CA LEU A 9 -68.92 9.16 38.22
C LEU A 9 -67.57 9.42 38.88
N GLN A 10 -67.48 8.92 40.11
CA GLN A 10 -66.46 9.16 41.11
C GLN A 10 -65.03 9.02 40.58
N LYS A 11 -64.10 9.85 41.07
CA LYS A 11 -62.65 9.66 40.91
C LYS A 11 -62.22 8.38 41.64
N VAL A 12 -62.45 7.23 41.01
CA VAL A 12 -61.93 5.94 41.46
C VAL A 12 -60.45 5.92 41.08
N ALA A 13 -59.57 5.86 42.07
CA ALA A 13 -58.14 5.67 41.82
C ALA A 13 -57.94 4.33 41.11
N PHE A 14 -57.64 4.37 39.80
CA PHE A 14 -57.31 3.18 39.04
C PHE A 14 -55.95 2.65 39.53
N LYS A 15 -55.92 1.41 40.01
CA LYS A 15 -54.70 0.77 40.51
C LYS A 15 -53.91 0.04 39.43
N PHE A 16 -54.56 -0.31 38.31
CA PHE A 16 -53.94 -1.07 37.22
C PHE A 16 -54.18 -0.35 35.89
N SER A 17 -53.12 -0.15 35.12
CA SER A 17 -53.18 0.46 33.79
C SER A 17 -52.33 -0.31 32.78
N CYS A 18 -52.81 -0.36 31.53
CA CYS A 18 -52.07 -0.90 30.40
C CYS A 18 -51.67 0.25 29.49
N LEU A 19 -50.36 0.57 29.47
CA LEU A 19 -49.80 1.64 28.64
C LEU A 19 -49.84 1.35 27.13
N LYS A 20 -50.06 0.09 26.72
CA LYS A 20 -50.10 -0.31 25.30
C LYS A 20 -51.48 -0.13 24.68
N CYS A 21 -52.53 -0.10 25.49
CA CYS A 21 -53.92 -0.03 25.02
C CYS A 21 -54.71 1.10 25.69
N ASP A 22 -54.04 1.97 26.46
CA ASP A 22 -54.63 3.03 27.30
C ASP A 22 -55.85 2.57 28.10
N TYR A 23 -55.77 1.35 28.66
CA TYR A 23 -56.83 0.73 29.46
C TYR A 23 -56.56 0.90 30.95
N TYR A 24 -57.56 1.35 31.71
CA TYR A 24 -57.45 1.64 33.16
C TYR A 24 -58.54 0.90 33.95
N THR A 25 -58.16 0.26 35.06
CA THR A 25 -59.11 -0.40 35.95
C THR A 25 -58.64 -0.42 37.41
N CYS A 26 -59.59 -0.49 38.34
CA CYS A 26 -59.30 -0.65 39.76
C CYS A 26 -59.31 -2.12 40.22
N ARG A 27 -59.76 -3.06 39.36
CA ARG A 27 -59.91 -4.49 39.70
C ARG A 27 -58.85 -5.34 39.00
N LYS A 28 -58.05 -6.08 39.78
CA LYS A 28 -56.96 -6.93 39.28
C LYS A 28 -57.46 -8.02 38.32
N SER A 29 -58.56 -8.69 38.63
CA SER A 29 -59.12 -9.76 37.79
C SER A 29 -59.57 -9.27 36.42
N SER A 30 -60.11 -8.04 36.33
CA SER A 30 -60.46 -7.41 35.05
C SER A 30 -59.21 -7.04 34.25
N PHE A 31 -58.14 -6.61 34.93
CA PHE A 31 -56.86 -6.33 34.29
C PHE A 31 -56.19 -7.59 33.73
N GLU A 32 -56.16 -8.68 34.51
CA GLU A 32 -55.64 -9.97 34.06
C GLU A 32 -56.44 -10.54 32.88
N LYS A 33 -57.77 -10.41 32.90
CA LYS A 33 -58.62 -10.72 31.74
C LYS A 33 -58.28 -9.83 30.54
N HIS A 34 -58.10 -8.53 30.72
CA HIS A 34 -57.69 -7.61 29.65
C HIS A 34 -56.39 -8.08 28.97
N LEU A 35 -55.35 -8.43 29.74
CA LEU A 35 -54.06 -8.91 29.22
C LEU A 35 -54.19 -10.20 28.39
N THR A 36 -55.21 -11.02 28.64
CA THR A 36 -55.41 -12.28 27.92
C THR A 36 -56.30 -12.16 26.69
N THR A 37 -56.98 -11.02 26.49
CA THR A 37 -57.85 -10.81 25.32
C THR A 37 -57.04 -10.77 24.02
N ASP A 38 -57.65 -11.28 22.94
CA ASP A 38 -57.01 -11.27 21.62
C ASP A 38 -56.70 -9.84 21.14
N LYS A 39 -57.56 -8.87 21.47
CA LYS A 39 -57.30 -7.46 21.19
C LYS A 39 -56.00 -6.96 21.84
N HIS A 40 -55.77 -7.25 23.13
CA HIS A 40 -54.54 -6.85 23.80
C HIS A 40 -53.32 -7.59 23.21
N LYS A 41 -53.43 -8.90 22.99
CA LYS A 41 -52.36 -9.72 22.39
C LYS A 41 -51.97 -9.24 20.99
N MET A 42 -52.93 -8.81 20.15
CA MET A 42 -52.65 -8.26 18.83
C MET A 42 -51.92 -6.92 18.87
N VAL A 43 -52.18 -6.10 19.89
CA VAL A 43 -51.50 -4.80 20.08
C VAL A 43 -50.09 -5.00 20.64
N VAL A 44 -49.88 -5.94 21.56
CA VAL A 44 -48.56 -6.23 22.14
C VAL A 44 -47.67 -7.04 21.19
N ASN A 45 -48.22 -8.02 20.49
CA ASN A 45 -47.48 -8.89 19.58
C ASN A 45 -47.52 -8.42 18.11
N GLY A 46 -48.04 -7.21 17.86
CA GLY A 46 -48.17 -6.60 16.53
C GLY A 46 -46.86 -6.11 15.90
N SER A 47 -45.71 -6.74 16.18
CA SER A 47 -44.42 -6.36 15.58
C SER A 47 -43.40 -7.47 15.38
N GLU A 48 -43.81 -8.73 15.19
CA GLU A 48 -42.90 -9.78 14.70
C GLU A 48 -43.50 -10.57 13.52
N LYS A 49 -43.57 -9.89 12.37
CA LYS A 49 -43.38 -10.56 11.07
C LYS A 49 -42.32 -9.78 10.31
N LEU A 50 -41.05 -10.10 10.60
CA LEU A 50 -39.98 -9.93 9.62
C LEU A 50 -40.28 -10.88 8.45
N GLN A 51 -41.14 -10.43 7.52
CA GLN A 51 -41.12 -11.00 6.18
C GLN A 51 -39.73 -10.73 5.63
N LYS A 52 -38.91 -11.77 5.45
CA LYS A 52 -37.79 -11.74 4.50
C LYS A 52 -38.39 -11.50 3.12
N VAL A 53 -38.62 -10.24 2.77
CA VAL A 53 -38.98 -9.88 1.41
C VAL A 53 -37.67 -9.90 0.64
N ALA A 54 -37.56 -10.81 -0.34
CA ALA A 54 -36.46 -10.78 -1.30
C ALA A 54 -36.39 -9.38 -1.91
N GLN A 55 -35.33 -8.64 -1.63
CA GLN A 55 -35.15 -7.29 -2.12
C GLN A 55 -34.52 -7.37 -3.50
N TYR A 56 -35.29 -6.99 -4.53
CA TYR A 56 -34.79 -6.94 -5.89
C TYR A 56 -34.00 -5.65 -6.08
N ILE A 57 -32.66 -5.76 -6.14
CA ILE A 57 -31.76 -4.62 -6.29
C ILE A 57 -31.35 -4.52 -7.76
N CYS A 58 -31.53 -3.34 -8.35
CA CYS A 58 -31.00 -3.02 -9.67
C CYS A 58 -29.54 -2.54 -9.54
N ASN A 59 -28.73 -2.73 -10.58
CA ASN A 59 -27.33 -2.30 -10.60
C ASN A 59 -27.16 -0.77 -10.45
N CYS A 60 -28.22 0.02 -10.64
CA CYS A 60 -28.24 1.45 -10.32
C CYS A 60 -28.37 1.75 -8.81
N GLY A 61 -28.39 0.71 -7.95
CA GLY A 61 -28.54 0.81 -6.50
C GLY A 61 -29.98 0.93 -5.99
N LYS A 62 -30.98 1.05 -6.88
CA LYS A 62 -32.39 1.11 -6.47
C LYS A 62 -32.90 -0.27 -6.09
N SER A 63 -33.69 -0.32 -5.00
CA SER A 63 -34.24 -1.56 -4.47
C SER A 63 -35.76 -1.58 -4.52
N TYR A 64 -36.31 -2.78 -4.76
CA TYR A 64 -37.75 -2.98 -4.98
C TYR A 64 -38.27 -4.13 -4.12
N LYS A 65 -39.45 -3.89 -3.53
CA LYS A 65 -40.16 -4.87 -2.69
C LYS A 65 -40.81 -6.00 -3.49
N PHE A 66 -41.14 -5.75 -4.76
CA PHE A 66 -41.85 -6.68 -5.64
C PHE A 66 -41.16 -6.78 -7.00
N ASP A 67 -41.25 -7.94 -7.63
CA ASP A 67 -40.68 -8.24 -8.94
C ASP A 67 -41.25 -7.32 -10.02
N SER A 68 -42.56 -7.04 -9.98
CA SER A 68 -43.23 -6.19 -10.96
C SER A 68 -42.68 -4.76 -10.99
N GLY A 69 -42.39 -4.20 -9.81
CA GLY A 69 -41.73 -2.90 -9.66
C GLY A 69 -40.30 -2.91 -10.18
N TYR A 70 -39.54 -3.98 -9.87
CA TYR A 70 -38.20 -4.18 -10.40
C TYR A 70 -38.19 -4.32 -11.92
N TYR A 71 -39.08 -5.09 -12.53
CA TYR A 71 -39.13 -5.28 -13.98
C TYR A 71 -39.56 -4.03 -14.73
N ARG A 72 -40.53 -3.28 -14.18
CA ARG A 72 -40.91 -1.98 -14.76
C ARG A 72 -39.75 -1.00 -14.72
N HIS A 73 -39.04 -0.95 -13.60
CA HIS A 73 -37.82 -0.16 -13.49
C HIS A 73 -36.72 -0.65 -14.43
N LYS A 74 -36.43 -1.94 -14.47
CA LYS A 74 -35.41 -2.56 -15.34
C LYS A 74 -35.62 -2.23 -16.82
N LYS A 75 -36.89 -2.16 -17.26
CA LYS A 75 -37.23 -1.74 -18.64
C LYS A 75 -36.96 -0.26 -18.93
N GLN A 76 -36.90 0.58 -17.89
CA GLN A 76 -36.75 2.04 -17.99
C GLN A 76 -35.42 2.55 -17.38
N CYS A 77 -34.59 1.65 -16.85
CA CYS A 77 -33.34 2.00 -16.19
C CYS A 77 -32.27 2.22 -17.26
N GLN A 78 -31.83 3.47 -17.40
CA GLN A 78 -30.89 3.90 -18.44
C GLN A 78 -29.41 3.71 -18.08
N GLU A 79 -29.09 3.12 -16.92
CA GLU A 79 -27.73 2.66 -16.56
C GLU A 79 -27.86 1.28 -15.87
N ILE A 80 -27.15 0.21 -16.20
CA ILE A 80 -25.83 0.00 -16.80
C ILE A 80 -25.99 -1.11 -17.85
N ASN A 81 -25.88 -0.76 -19.14
CA ASN A 81 -25.31 -1.70 -20.09
C ASN A 81 -23.81 -1.62 -19.87
N ASN A 82 -23.21 -2.72 -19.44
CA ASN A 82 -21.76 -2.85 -19.31
C ASN A 82 -21.12 -2.49 -20.64
N ASP A 83 -20.60 -1.28 -20.71
CA ASP A 83 -19.77 -0.78 -21.79
C ASP A 83 -18.37 -1.39 -21.64
N LEU A 84 -18.31 -2.72 -21.75
CA LEU A 84 -17.06 -3.45 -22.02
C LEU A 84 -16.53 -3.14 -23.42
N LEU A 85 -17.29 -2.41 -24.24
CA LEU A 85 -16.87 -1.86 -25.52
C LEU A 85 -16.07 -0.57 -25.32
N SER A 86 -16.55 0.39 -24.53
CA SER A 86 -15.86 1.67 -24.24
C SER A 86 -14.47 1.51 -23.64
N GLU A 87 -14.29 0.60 -22.67
CA GLU A 87 -12.99 0.42 -22.02
C GLU A 87 -11.99 -0.28 -22.96
N LYS A 88 -12.46 -1.26 -23.76
CA LYS A 88 -11.65 -1.89 -24.79
C LYS A 88 -11.34 -0.94 -25.94
N GLU A 89 -12.28 -0.10 -26.37
CA GLU A 89 -12.06 0.90 -27.41
C GLU A 89 -11.12 2.00 -26.92
N LEU A 90 -11.21 2.42 -25.66
CA LEU A 90 -10.28 3.36 -25.05
C LEU A 90 -8.89 2.74 -24.92
N ILE A 91 -8.78 1.49 -24.43
CA ILE A 91 -7.50 0.76 -24.36
C ILE A 91 -6.93 0.54 -25.77
N MET A 92 -7.76 0.16 -26.76
CA MET A 92 -7.32 -0.05 -28.14
C MET A 92 -6.90 1.27 -28.79
N THR A 93 -7.59 2.37 -28.49
CA THR A 93 -7.24 3.72 -28.97
C THR A 93 -5.94 4.20 -28.32
N LEU A 94 -5.74 3.97 -27.01
CA LEU A 94 -4.52 4.31 -26.29
C LEU A 94 -3.33 3.45 -26.75
N VAL A 95 -3.54 2.15 -26.95
CA VAL A 95 -2.51 1.23 -27.49
C VAL A 95 -2.19 1.60 -28.94
N LYS A 96 -3.19 1.94 -29.76
CA LYS A 96 -3.00 2.38 -31.13
C LYS A 96 -2.25 3.70 -31.20
N GLN A 97 -2.63 4.71 -30.40
CA GLN A 97 -1.92 5.98 -30.29
C GLN A 97 -0.48 5.79 -29.80
N ASN A 98 -0.24 4.90 -28.82
CA ASN A 98 1.11 4.58 -28.37
C ASN A 98 1.93 3.84 -29.44
N SER A 99 1.30 2.96 -30.22
CA SER A 99 1.97 2.24 -31.33
C SER A 99 2.29 3.18 -32.51
N GLU A 100 1.40 4.10 -32.85
CA GLU A 100 1.62 5.13 -33.88
C GLU A 100 2.70 6.12 -33.43
N MET A 101 2.74 6.48 -32.14
CA MET A 101 3.79 7.30 -31.56
C MET A 101 5.16 6.58 -31.58
N LEU A 102 5.18 5.26 -31.34
CA LEU A 102 6.38 4.43 -31.46
C LEU A 102 6.86 4.32 -32.92
N GLU A 103 5.97 4.20 -33.90
CA GLU A 103 6.34 4.19 -35.33
C GLU A 103 6.90 5.53 -35.81
N VAL A 104 6.32 6.65 -35.38
CA VAL A 104 6.84 8.00 -35.69
C VAL A 104 8.24 8.22 -35.11
N ILE A 105 8.54 7.66 -33.94
CA ILE A 105 9.87 7.72 -33.32
C ILE A 105 10.86 6.78 -34.04
N LYS A 106 10.41 5.61 -34.51
CA LYS A 106 11.24 4.65 -35.24
C LYS A 106 11.60 5.12 -36.66
N ASN A 107 10.70 5.84 -37.31
CA ASN A 107 10.81 6.23 -38.73
C ASN A 107 11.28 7.68 -38.95
N GLY A 108 12.07 8.23 -38.00
CA GLY A 108 12.83 9.49 -38.10
C GLY A 108 12.35 10.47 -39.17
N THR A 109 11.52 11.44 -38.79
CA THR A 109 10.98 12.46 -39.69
C THR A 109 12.10 13.25 -40.38
N HIS A 110 12.43 12.87 -41.61
CA HIS A 110 13.12 13.71 -42.58
C HIS A 110 12.18 14.83 -43.00
N ASN A 111 12.16 15.94 -42.26
CA ASN A 111 11.76 17.24 -42.79
C ASN A 111 12.56 18.33 -42.09
N THR A 112 13.55 18.84 -42.82
CA THR A 112 14.38 19.98 -42.47
C THR A 112 13.56 21.26 -42.45
N THR A 113 13.23 21.75 -41.27
CA THR A 113 13.12 23.19 -41.00
C THR A 113 14.01 23.53 -39.80
N ASN A 114 14.89 24.50 -40.03
CA ASN A 114 15.97 24.90 -39.16
C ASN A 114 15.43 25.48 -37.84
N SER A 115 15.46 24.68 -36.77
CA SER A 115 15.38 25.14 -35.39
C SER A 115 16.36 24.31 -34.57
N HIS A 116 17.49 24.92 -34.23
CA HIS A 116 18.52 24.34 -33.37
C HIS A 116 17.98 24.18 -31.94
N ASN A 117 17.33 23.04 -31.66
CA ASN A 117 17.10 22.53 -30.31
C ASN A 117 17.12 21.01 -30.35
N ASN A 118 18.30 20.42 -30.12
CA ASN A 118 18.53 18.98 -30.05
C ASN A 118 18.00 18.34 -28.73
N ASN A 119 16.83 18.74 -28.24
CA ASN A 119 16.26 18.14 -27.04
C ASN A 119 15.52 16.85 -27.40
N LYS A 120 16.25 15.74 -27.53
CA LYS A 120 15.64 14.41 -27.40
C LYS A 120 15.09 14.30 -25.98
N THR A 121 13.77 14.35 -25.82
CA THR A 121 13.14 14.20 -24.50
C THR A 121 13.35 12.78 -24.00
N PHE A 122 14.17 12.63 -22.96
CA PHE A 122 14.41 11.34 -22.29
C PHE A 122 13.10 10.72 -21.79
N ASN A 123 12.72 9.55 -22.32
CA ASN A 123 11.54 8.80 -21.87
C ASN A 123 11.95 7.74 -20.84
N LEU A 124 11.68 8.03 -19.57
CA LEU A 124 12.02 7.14 -18.46
C LEU A 124 11.35 5.77 -18.56
N ASN A 125 10.09 5.71 -18.96
CA ASN A 125 9.35 4.45 -19.02
C ASN A 125 9.93 3.54 -20.11
N PHE A 126 10.36 4.11 -21.25
CA PHE A 126 11.07 3.36 -22.29
C PHE A 126 12.44 2.88 -21.79
N PHE A 127 13.21 3.74 -21.12
CA PHE A 127 14.51 3.33 -20.56
C PHE A 127 14.34 2.16 -19.58
N LEU A 128 13.43 2.26 -18.61
CA LEU A 128 13.24 1.20 -17.62
C LEU A 128 12.70 -0.09 -18.24
N ASN A 129 11.64 -0.01 -19.04
CA ASN A 129 10.92 -1.22 -19.50
C ASN A 129 11.49 -1.84 -20.78
N GLU A 130 12.20 -1.07 -21.62
CA GLU A 130 12.80 -1.59 -22.86
C GLU A 130 14.32 -1.69 -22.75
N THR A 131 14.99 -0.63 -22.25
CA THR A 131 16.47 -0.61 -22.18
C THR A 131 17.00 -1.44 -21.01
N CYS A 132 16.36 -1.34 -19.84
CA CYS A 132 16.68 -2.11 -18.63
C CYS A 132 15.74 -3.31 -18.42
N LYS A 133 15.12 -3.82 -19.49
CA LYS A 133 14.15 -4.92 -19.41
C LYS A 133 14.73 -6.17 -18.74
N ASP A 134 16.01 -6.45 -18.98
CA ASP A 134 16.73 -7.62 -18.49
C ASP A 134 17.44 -7.36 -17.15
N ALA A 135 17.25 -6.19 -16.53
CA ALA A 135 17.79 -5.91 -15.20
C ALA A 135 17.32 -6.96 -14.19
N MET A 136 18.20 -7.37 -13.28
CA MET A 136 17.84 -8.28 -12.20
C MET A 136 16.91 -7.60 -11.18
N ASN A 137 16.19 -8.37 -10.39
CA ASN A 137 15.43 -7.83 -9.26
C ASN A 137 16.38 -7.42 -8.13
N ILE A 138 15.99 -6.42 -7.34
CA ILE A 138 16.80 -5.95 -6.20
C ILE A 138 17.05 -7.06 -5.18
N THR A 139 16.10 -7.98 -5.02
CA THR A 139 16.25 -9.17 -4.17
C THR A 139 17.37 -10.07 -4.71
N ASP A 140 17.36 -10.39 -6.01
CA ASP A 140 18.39 -11.21 -6.66
C ASP A 140 19.76 -10.54 -6.61
N PHE A 141 19.81 -9.22 -6.81
CA PHE A 141 21.02 -8.43 -6.67
C PHE A 141 21.64 -8.60 -5.28
N VAL A 142 20.86 -8.37 -4.23
CA VAL A 142 21.32 -8.52 -2.84
C VAL A 142 21.81 -9.94 -2.58
N ASP A 143 21.16 -10.95 -3.17
CA ASP A 143 21.56 -12.35 -3.05
C ASP A 143 22.82 -12.73 -3.81
N SER A 144 23.09 -12.06 -4.92
CA SER A 144 24.32 -12.24 -5.69
C SER A 144 25.57 -11.65 -5.02
N ILE A 145 25.43 -10.71 -4.08
CA ILE A 145 26.56 -10.05 -3.41
C ILE A 145 27.36 -11.06 -2.58
N LYS A 146 28.62 -11.28 -2.97
CA LYS A 146 29.58 -12.15 -2.27
C LYS A 146 30.59 -11.32 -1.48
N LEU A 147 30.33 -11.17 -0.18
CA LEU A 147 31.21 -10.40 0.70
C LEU A 147 32.49 -11.17 1.05
N GLN A 148 33.59 -10.42 1.12
CA GLN A 148 34.92 -10.86 1.55
C GLN A 148 35.24 -10.32 2.94
N LEU A 149 36.22 -10.92 3.62
CA LEU A 149 36.65 -10.44 4.95
C LEU A 149 37.15 -8.98 4.89
N SER A 150 37.78 -8.58 3.78
CA SER A 150 38.20 -7.20 3.54
C SER A 150 37.05 -6.19 3.51
N ASP A 151 35.84 -6.61 3.12
CA ASP A 151 34.65 -5.74 3.15
C ASP A 151 34.25 -5.42 4.59
N LEU A 152 34.30 -6.42 5.48
CA LEU A 152 34.05 -6.25 6.91
C LEU A 152 35.11 -5.34 7.55
N GLU A 153 36.38 -5.58 7.26
CA GLU A 153 37.49 -4.75 7.76
C GLU A 153 37.33 -3.30 7.31
N LYS A 154 37.00 -3.09 6.03
CA LYS A 154 36.73 -1.76 5.49
C LYS A 154 35.57 -1.08 6.21
N VAL A 155 34.47 -1.80 6.49
CA VAL A 155 33.36 -1.26 7.31
C VAL A 155 33.82 -0.84 8.70
N GLY A 156 34.71 -1.62 9.33
CA GLY A 156 35.35 -1.22 10.59
C GLY A 156 36.21 0.04 10.43
N ASP A 157 36.89 0.22 9.30
CA ASP A 157 37.78 1.36 9.06
C ASP A 157 37.04 2.66 8.77
N VAL A 158 36.09 2.64 7.82
CA VAL A 158 35.37 3.83 7.35
C VAL A 158 34.04 4.08 8.05
N GLY A 159 33.56 3.11 8.84
CA GLY A 159 32.30 3.16 9.56
C GLY A 159 31.10 2.60 8.78
N TYR A 160 30.00 2.35 9.50
CA TYR A 160 28.80 1.67 8.99
C TYR A 160 28.20 2.34 7.74
N ILE A 161 28.01 3.65 7.77
CA ILE A 161 27.33 4.39 6.68
C ILE A 161 28.13 4.28 5.39
N GLU A 162 29.41 4.65 5.44
CA GLU A 162 30.26 4.66 4.24
C GLU A 162 30.61 3.23 3.81
N GLY A 163 30.86 2.32 4.75
CA GLY A 163 31.20 0.94 4.45
C GLY A 163 30.08 0.18 3.74
N ILE A 164 28.84 0.25 4.26
CA ILE A 164 27.68 -0.39 3.62
C ILE A 164 27.33 0.30 2.30
N SER A 165 27.45 1.64 2.23
CA SER A 165 27.27 2.38 0.97
C SER A 165 28.25 1.92 -0.10
N ASP A 166 29.52 1.76 0.27
CA ASP A 166 30.59 1.34 -0.64
C ASP A 166 30.38 -0.08 -1.15
N ILE A 167 30.00 -1.00 -0.28
CA ILE A 167 29.69 -2.39 -0.68
C ILE A 167 28.58 -2.39 -1.75
N ILE A 168 27.45 -1.72 -1.48
CA ILE A 168 26.31 -1.70 -2.39
C ILE A 168 26.68 -1.02 -3.71
N THR A 169 27.28 0.17 -3.64
CA THR A 169 27.59 0.95 -4.85
C THR A 169 28.69 0.33 -5.71
N THR A 170 29.67 -0.35 -5.10
CA THR A 170 30.71 -1.08 -5.83
C THR A 170 30.10 -2.25 -6.60
N ASN A 171 29.23 -3.04 -5.96
CA ASN A 171 28.54 -4.15 -6.62
C ASN A 171 27.58 -3.67 -7.72
N LEU A 172 26.87 -2.55 -7.52
CA LEU A 172 26.06 -1.93 -8.57
C LEU A 172 26.90 -1.45 -9.75
N LYS A 173 28.07 -0.84 -9.50
CA LYS A 173 28.96 -0.34 -10.56
C LYS A 173 29.61 -1.46 -11.37
N ALA A 174 29.77 -2.65 -10.79
CA ALA A 174 30.22 -3.83 -11.51
C ALA A 174 29.20 -4.34 -12.54
N LEU A 175 27.93 -3.92 -12.42
CA LEU A 175 26.90 -4.19 -13.41
C LEU A 175 26.85 -3.08 -14.46
N ASP A 176 26.58 -3.47 -15.71
CA ASP A 176 26.17 -2.53 -16.74
C ASP A 176 24.93 -1.74 -16.29
N ILE A 177 24.81 -0.50 -16.73
CA ILE A 177 23.71 0.37 -16.33
C ILE A 177 22.34 -0.26 -16.61
N THR A 178 22.20 -1.00 -17.71
CA THR A 178 20.95 -1.67 -18.10
C THR A 178 20.60 -2.89 -17.24
N GLN A 179 21.56 -3.38 -16.45
CA GLN A 179 21.43 -4.57 -15.62
C GLN A 179 21.19 -4.24 -14.14
N ARG A 180 21.31 -2.96 -13.75
CA ARG A 180 21.18 -2.53 -12.36
C ARG A 180 19.70 -2.57 -11.94
N PRO A 181 19.39 -3.06 -10.73
CA PRO A 181 18.02 -3.13 -10.21
C PRO A 181 17.47 -1.79 -9.72
N ILE A 182 18.27 -0.72 -9.72
CA ILE A 182 17.91 0.57 -9.11
C ILE A 182 18.49 1.73 -9.90
N HIS A 183 17.66 2.76 -10.11
CA HIS A 183 18.02 3.99 -10.79
C HIS A 183 17.47 5.23 -10.08
N CYS A 184 18.23 6.32 -10.15
CA CYS A 184 17.82 7.63 -9.63
C CYS A 184 17.57 8.60 -10.78
N THR A 185 16.41 9.25 -10.79
CA THR A 185 16.05 10.23 -11.84
C THR A 185 16.28 11.66 -11.42
N ASP A 186 16.21 11.97 -10.12
CA ASP A 186 16.40 13.31 -9.57
C ASP A 186 17.24 13.19 -8.31
N LYS A 187 18.52 13.59 -8.40
CA LYS A 187 19.48 13.53 -7.29
C LYS A 187 19.07 14.41 -6.10
N LYS A 188 18.43 15.55 -6.35
CA LYS A 188 18.07 16.52 -5.30
C LYS A 188 16.88 16.01 -4.49
N ARG A 189 15.93 15.36 -5.17
CA ARG A 189 14.72 14.80 -4.56
C ARG A 189 14.83 13.30 -4.24
N GLU A 190 15.98 12.70 -4.55
CA GLU A 190 16.27 11.27 -4.36
C GLU A 190 15.16 10.37 -4.91
N VAL A 191 14.66 10.70 -6.11
CA VAL A 191 13.61 9.93 -6.76
C VAL A 191 14.21 8.66 -7.32
N LEU A 192 13.88 7.53 -6.70
CA LEU A 192 14.39 6.20 -7.02
C LEU A 192 13.32 5.34 -7.68
N TYR A 193 13.75 4.56 -8.67
CA TYR A 193 12.99 3.47 -9.27
C TYR A 193 13.74 2.18 -9.00
N VAL A 194 13.02 1.16 -8.56
CA VAL A 194 13.56 -0.16 -8.20
C VAL A 194 12.83 -1.21 -9.00
N LYS A 195 13.59 -2.16 -9.55
CA LYS A 195 13.04 -3.38 -10.14
C LYS A 195 12.96 -4.46 -9.07
N ASP A 196 11.76 -4.97 -8.83
CA ASP A 196 11.52 -6.12 -7.95
C ASP A 196 10.31 -6.89 -8.50
N GLU A 197 10.28 -8.21 -8.31
CA GLU A 197 9.22 -9.08 -8.86
C GLU A 197 8.95 -8.81 -10.36
N ASP A 198 10.02 -8.61 -11.14
CA ASP A 198 10.06 -8.30 -12.57
C ASP A 198 9.36 -7.00 -12.97
N LYS A 199 9.13 -6.09 -12.03
CA LYS A 199 8.45 -4.81 -12.26
C LYS A 199 9.29 -3.64 -11.81
N TRP A 200 9.35 -2.61 -12.64
CA TRP A 200 9.89 -1.31 -12.28
C TRP A 200 8.83 -0.47 -11.58
N GLU A 201 9.15 0.00 -10.39
CA GLU A 201 8.28 0.87 -9.63
C GLU A 201 9.06 1.99 -8.94
N LYS A 202 8.39 3.12 -8.77
CA LYS A 202 8.93 4.26 -8.03
C LYS A 202 8.86 3.97 -6.53
N GLU A 203 9.93 4.25 -5.79
CA GLU A 203 9.91 4.14 -4.33
C GLU A 203 8.94 5.14 -3.69
N ASP A 204 8.32 4.72 -2.60
CA ASP A 204 7.55 5.59 -1.70
C ASP A 204 8.48 6.47 -0.84
N GLU A 205 7.91 7.36 -0.03
CA GLU A 205 8.69 8.21 0.90
C GLU A 205 9.49 7.37 1.91
N GLU A 206 9.02 6.17 2.22
CA GLU A 206 9.68 5.24 3.15
C GLU A 206 10.76 4.39 2.49
N LYS A 207 10.92 4.42 1.17
CA LYS A 207 11.97 3.73 0.42
C LYS A 207 12.20 2.28 0.87
N LYS A 208 11.10 1.56 1.13
CA LYS A 208 11.11 0.29 1.87
C LYS A 208 12.01 -0.77 1.25
N ARG A 209 12.05 -0.87 -0.09
CA ARG A 209 12.84 -1.91 -0.78
C ARG A 209 14.32 -1.64 -0.66
N VAL A 210 14.71 -0.38 -0.78
CA VAL A 210 16.11 0.05 -0.61
C VAL A 210 16.56 -0.17 0.84
N ARG A 211 15.72 0.17 1.83
CA ARG A 211 16.01 -0.10 3.25
C ARG A 211 16.15 -1.59 3.54
N LYS A 212 15.29 -2.43 2.96
CA LYS A 212 15.39 -3.88 3.06
C LYS A 212 16.71 -4.40 2.46
N ALA A 213 17.10 -3.91 1.29
CA ALA A 213 18.38 -4.26 0.67
C ALA A 213 19.58 -3.86 1.54
N ILE A 214 19.57 -2.66 2.12
CA ILE A 214 20.62 -2.20 3.05
C ILE A 214 20.74 -3.13 4.26
N LYS A 215 19.62 -3.46 4.91
CA LYS A 215 19.60 -4.35 6.08
C LYS A 215 20.14 -5.74 5.75
N ASN A 216 19.77 -6.29 4.60
CA ASN A 216 20.25 -7.60 4.16
C ASN A 216 21.76 -7.60 3.90
N VAL A 217 22.29 -6.56 3.26
CA VAL A 217 23.73 -6.42 3.03
C VAL A 217 24.48 -6.26 4.35
N ALA A 218 23.95 -5.44 5.28
CA ALA A 218 24.52 -5.26 6.61
C ALA A 218 24.53 -6.57 7.41
N ASP A 219 23.46 -7.37 7.36
CA ASP A 219 23.38 -8.68 8.00
C ASP A 219 24.41 -9.68 7.40
N LYS A 220 24.53 -9.72 6.08
CA LYS A 220 25.57 -10.53 5.42
C LYS A 220 26.97 -10.11 5.85
N ASN A 221 27.21 -8.80 6.00
CA ASN A 221 28.49 -8.27 6.44
C ASN A 221 28.79 -8.64 7.90
N SER A 222 27.84 -8.49 8.81
CA SER A 222 28.03 -8.80 10.23
C SER A 222 28.34 -10.28 10.47
N ARG A 223 27.79 -11.19 9.65
CA ARG A 223 28.11 -12.63 9.71
C ARG A 223 29.60 -12.95 9.46
N LEU A 224 30.33 -12.06 8.78
CA LEU A 224 31.77 -12.23 8.58
C LEU A 224 32.58 -12.08 9.87
N LEU A 225 32.00 -11.54 10.96
CA LEU A 225 32.63 -11.51 12.28
C LEU A 225 33.06 -12.90 12.76
N LEU A 226 32.31 -13.94 12.42
CA LEU A 226 32.66 -15.32 12.74
C LEU A 226 33.97 -15.72 12.06
N LYS A 227 34.10 -15.43 10.76
CA LYS A 227 35.32 -15.69 9.99
C LYS A 227 36.50 -14.85 10.47
N PHE A 228 36.25 -13.59 10.86
CA PHE A 228 37.30 -12.75 11.43
C PHE A 228 37.90 -13.38 12.69
N ARG A 229 37.07 -13.91 13.59
CA ARG A 229 37.53 -14.61 14.80
C ARG A 229 38.26 -15.92 14.52
N GLU A 230 37.91 -16.62 13.45
CA GLU A 230 38.63 -17.83 13.02
C GLU A 230 40.05 -17.51 12.55
N VAL A 231 40.22 -16.41 11.79
CA VAL A 231 41.53 -15.95 11.29
C VAL A 231 42.33 -15.24 12.39
N HIS A 232 41.67 -14.61 13.36
CA HIS A 232 42.27 -13.91 14.49
C HIS A 232 41.74 -14.46 15.85
N PRO A 233 42.14 -15.67 16.29
CA PRO A 233 41.55 -16.33 17.46
C PRO A 233 41.71 -15.60 18.79
N ASP A 234 42.70 -14.71 18.89
CA ASP A 234 42.99 -13.91 20.08
C ASP A 234 42.37 -12.51 20.04
N CYS A 235 41.62 -12.14 18.99
CA CYS A 235 41.11 -10.78 18.79
C CYS A 235 40.18 -10.28 19.91
N ASN A 236 39.59 -11.19 20.68
CA ASN A 236 38.74 -10.87 21.83
C ASN A 236 39.53 -10.68 23.15
N LYS A 237 40.85 -10.88 23.14
CA LYS A 237 41.72 -10.68 24.30
C LYS A 237 42.27 -9.26 24.31
N SER A 238 42.27 -8.61 25.46
CA SER A 238 42.75 -7.22 25.62
C SER A 238 44.23 -7.03 25.29
N ASN A 239 45.04 -8.10 25.34
CA ASN A 239 46.46 -8.07 25.00
C ASN A 239 46.75 -8.43 23.53
N SER A 240 45.74 -8.70 22.72
CA SER A 240 45.92 -8.98 21.29
C SER A 240 46.19 -7.71 20.51
N LYS A 241 47.09 -7.80 19.52
CA LYS A 241 47.33 -6.73 18.55
C LYS A 241 46.11 -6.42 17.67
N TYR A 242 45.09 -7.30 17.65
CA TYR A 242 43.85 -7.14 16.89
C TYR A 242 42.68 -6.66 17.76
N SER A 243 42.85 -6.48 19.07
CA SER A 243 41.74 -6.20 19.99
C SER A 243 40.99 -4.91 19.64
N ASP A 244 41.74 -3.82 19.44
CA ASP A 244 41.14 -2.52 19.11
C ASP A 244 40.43 -2.54 17.76
N GLN A 245 41.06 -3.16 16.75
CA GLN A 245 40.46 -3.33 15.43
C GLN A 245 39.17 -4.14 15.51
N TYR A 246 39.19 -5.27 16.24
CA TYR A 246 38.03 -6.13 16.40
C TYR A 246 36.88 -5.43 17.12
N ASN A 247 37.17 -4.68 18.18
CA ASN A 247 36.17 -3.87 18.89
C ASN A 247 35.53 -2.83 17.96
N LYS A 248 36.33 -2.16 17.14
CA LYS A 248 35.84 -1.20 16.14
C LYS A 248 34.95 -1.88 15.10
N ILE A 249 35.39 -3.02 14.56
CA ILE A 249 34.61 -3.81 13.60
C ILE A 249 33.27 -4.24 14.21
N ILE A 250 33.24 -4.70 15.46
CA ILE A 250 31.98 -5.07 16.14
C ILE A 250 31.02 -3.89 16.15
N VAL A 251 31.46 -2.72 16.62
CA VAL A 251 30.60 -1.54 16.73
C VAL A 251 30.01 -1.19 15.37
N GLU A 252 30.82 -1.14 14.32
CA GLU A 252 30.37 -0.77 12.99
C GLU A 252 29.52 -1.86 12.32
N ALA A 253 29.83 -3.14 12.53
CA ALA A 253 29.06 -4.27 12.00
C ALA A 253 27.63 -4.33 12.57
N PHE A 254 27.42 -3.83 13.81
CA PHE A 254 26.11 -3.74 14.45
C PHE A 254 25.44 -2.35 14.29
N GLY A 255 25.80 -1.60 13.25
CA GLY A 255 25.14 -0.36 12.88
C GLY A 255 25.88 0.91 13.26
N GLY A 256 27.08 0.81 13.84
CA GLY A 256 27.91 1.94 14.25
C GLY A 256 27.37 2.70 15.47
N GLN A 257 28.10 3.73 15.92
CA GLN A 257 27.73 4.50 17.12
C GLN A 257 26.38 5.23 16.99
N GLY A 258 25.62 5.29 18.09
CA GLY A 258 24.34 6.02 18.19
C GLY A 258 23.09 5.24 17.78
N ASN A 259 21.92 5.71 18.22
CA ASN A 259 20.67 4.93 18.18
C ASN A 259 19.72 5.24 17.01
N ASN A 260 20.02 6.26 16.18
CA ASN A 260 19.11 6.62 15.08
C ASN A 260 19.38 5.78 13.83
N VAL A 261 18.71 4.63 13.74
CA VAL A 261 18.80 3.71 12.61
C VAL A 261 18.29 4.35 11.32
N MET A 262 17.18 5.10 11.39
CA MET A 262 16.53 5.70 10.22
C MET A 262 17.44 6.74 9.57
N ASP A 263 18.04 7.63 10.35
CA ASP A 263 18.98 8.64 9.82
C ASP A 263 20.20 8.00 9.13
N LYS A 264 20.68 6.86 9.65
CA LYS A 264 21.81 6.13 9.05
C LYS A 264 21.39 5.51 7.72
N GLU A 265 20.24 4.87 7.65
CA GLU A 265 19.67 4.34 6.41
C GLU A 265 19.46 5.43 5.37
N ASP A 266 18.96 6.61 5.77
CA ASP A 266 18.75 7.74 4.86
C ASP A 266 20.06 8.26 4.29
N LYS A 267 21.13 8.32 5.08
CA LYS A 267 22.47 8.67 4.60
C LYS A 267 23.01 7.64 3.59
N ILE A 268 22.80 6.35 3.85
CA ILE A 268 23.18 5.28 2.91
C ILE A 268 22.39 5.39 1.60
N ILE A 269 21.07 5.58 1.68
CA ILE A 269 20.19 5.80 0.52
C ILE A 269 20.65 6.99 -0.31
N LYS A 270 21.01 8.10 0.36
CA LYS A 270 21.55 9.29 -0.30
C LYS A 270 22.85 8.98 -1.04
N ASN A 271 23.74 8.19 -0.44
CA ASN A 271 24.97 7.77 -1.09
C ASN A 271 24.71 6.84 -2.29
N ILE A 272 23.78 5.89 -2.18
CA ILE A 272 23.34 5.04 -3.30
C ILE A 272 22.78 5.90 -4.43
N SER A 273 21.86 6.82 -4.12
CA SER A 273 21.17 7.69 -5.10
C SER A 273 22.14 8.49 -5.96
N LYS A 274 23.23 9.00 -5.36
CA LYS A 274 24.29 9.72 -6.09
C LYS A 274 25.04 8.85 -7.10
N ASN A 275 25.09 7.54 -6.90
CA ASN A 275 25.85 6.59 -7.71
C ASN A 275 25.01 5.86 -8.77
N VAL A 276 23.68 6.01 -8.73
CA VAL A 276 22.74 5.33 -9.65
C VAL A 276 21.93 6.34 -10.48
N ILE A 277 22.42 7.57 -10.62
CA ILE A 277 21.79 8.61 -11.42
C ILE A 277 21.72 8.19 -12.90
N ILE A 278 20.57 8.40 -13.53
CA ILE A 278 20.43 8.24 -14.98
C ILE A 278 21.00 9.48 -15.66
N ASN A 279 21.99 9.30 -16.53
CA ASN A 279 22.47 10.36 -17.42
C ASN A 279 21.46 10.55 -18.55
N ARG A 280 21.08 11.79 -18.81
CA ARG A 280 20.00 12.15 -19.76
C ARG A 280 20.55 12.79 -21.05
N ASP A 281 21.79 12.46 -21.41
CA ASP A 281 22.47 13.00 -22.59
C ASP A 281 21.95 12.39 -23.90
#